data_AF-A0A2I1H370-F1
#
_entry.id   AF-A0A2I1H370-F1
#
_cell.length_a   1.000
_cell.length_b   1.000
_cell.length_c   1.000
_cell.angle_alpha   90.00
_cell.angle_beta   90.00
_cell.angle_gamma   90.00
#
_symmetry.space_group_name_H-M   'P 1'
#
loop_
_entity.id
_entity.type
_entity.pdbx_description
1 polymer ?
#
loop_
_entity_poly.entity_id
_entity_poly.type
_entity_poly.pdbx_seq_one_letter_code
_entity_poly.pdbx_strand_id
1 'polypeptide(L)'
;MNEFYEIISEPIVLNELKTVQHAELPEVDDELSVSLRMRLKSHHSGWAGIFQKGIETEGNFNRTPGLFLFANNSRLHPRFTGNWNNNAGIEAVTDGLLLNKWYHITYTLSDREKRMDIYINGVWTAFYAIENVQMHKVKFNDGP
;
A
#
# COMPACT_ATOMS: atom_id res chain seq x y z
N MET A 1 1.67 7.38 23.16
CA MET A 1 1.29 6.67 21.93
C MET A 1 2.45 6.87 20.97
N ASN A 2 3.02 5.81 20.39
CA ASN A 2 4.15 5.97 19.46
C ASN A 2 3.60 6.47 18.12
N GLU A 3 4.25 7.48 17.54
CA GLU A 3 3.85 8.07 16.25
C GLU A 3 4.18 7.16 15.05
N PHE A 4 5.02 6.13 15.25
CA PHE A 4 5.35 5.14 14.24
C PHE A 4 5.54 3.75 14.84
N TYR A 5 5.41 2.73 14.00
CA TYR A 5 5.62 1.32 14.34
C TYR A 5 6.53 0.67 13.30
N GLU A 6 7.65 0.09 13.75
CA GLU A 6 8.63 -0.57 12.88
C GLU A 6 8.44 -2.08 12.87
N ILE A 7 8.08 -2.65 11.71
CA ILE A 7 7.79 -4.08 11.54
C ILE A 7 9.04 -4.89 11.13
N ILE A 8 9.96 -4.23 10.43
CA ILE A 8 11.20 -4.81 9.89
C ILE A 8 12.31 -3.81 10.16
N SER A 9 13.16 -4.11 11.13
CA SER A 9 14.32 -3.28 11.51
C SER A 9 15.59 -3.65 10.76
N GLU A 10 15.71 -4.91 10.30
CA GLU A 10 16.88 -5.42 9.58
C GLU A 10 16.51 -5.93 8.18
N PRO A 11 17.43 -5.88 7.19
CA PRO A 11 17.18 -6.43 5.87
C PRO A 11 16.83 -7.92 5.92
N ILE A 12 15.66 -8.27 5.39
CA ILE A 12 15.21 -9.66 5.27
C ILE A 12 14.96 -10.02 3.81
N VAL A 13 15.18 -11.30 3.49
CA VAL A 13 14.76 -11.89 2.22
C VAL A 13 13.47 -12.65 2.48
N LEU A 14 12.37 -12.20 1.87
CA LEU A 14 11.08 -12.86 1.96
C LEU A 14 10.90 -13.77 0.75
N ASN A 15 10.80 -15.08 1.01
CA ASN A 15 10.37 -16.07 0.01
C ASN A 15 8.86 -16.32 0.09
N GLU A 16 8.23 -15.93 1.20
CA GLU A 16 6.80 -16.06 1.49
C GLU A 16 6.29 -14.79 2.19
N LEU A 17 4.98 -14.63 2.26
CA LEU A 17 4.33 -13.51 2.95
C LEU A 17 4.62 -13.57 4.47
N LYS A 18 5.00 -12.42 5.05
CA LYS A 18 5.07 -12.25 6.51
C LYS A 18 3.76 -11.65 6.99
N THR A 19 3.03 -12.38 7.84
CA THR A 19 1.81 -11.90 8.50
C THR A 19 2.14 -11.25 9.84
N VAL A 20 1.56 -10.08 10.09
CA VAL A 20 1.58 -9.38 11.38
C VAL A 20 0.16 -9.40 11.94
N GLN A 21 0.00 -9.68 13.24
CA GLN A 21 -1.32 -9.73 13.84
C GLN A 21 -1.94 -8.33 13.91
N HIS A 22 -3.24 -8.22 13.66
CA HIS A 22 -3.94 -6.93 13.70
C HIS A 22 -3.73 -6.20 15.03
N ALA A 23 -3.76 -6.94 16.15
CA ALA A 23 -3.56 -6.39 17.50
C ALA A 23 -2.16 -5.82 17.76
N GLU A 24 -1.17 -6.14 16.90
CA GLU A 24 0.19 -5.60 16.97
C GLU A 24 0.33 -4.30 16.19
N LEU A 25 -0.64 -3.97 15.33
CA LEU A 25 -0.65 -2.73 14.54
C LEU A 25 -1.45 -1.63 15.26
N PRO A 26 -1.02 -0.36 15.16
CA PRO A 26 -1.81 0.74 15.67
C PRO A 26 -3.13 0.89 14.91
N GLU A 27 -4.14 1.39 15.60
CA GLU A 27 -5.35 1.93 14.98
C GLU A 27 -5.00 3.24 14.26
N VAL A 28 -5.56 3.44 13.06
CA VAL A 28 -5.35 4.65 12.25
C VAL A 28 -6.72 5.26 11.94
N ASP A 29 -6.92 6.56 12.18
CA ASP A 29 -8.21 7.22 11.99
C ASP A 29 -8.17 8.45 11.06
N ASP A 30 -6.99 9.02 10.78
CA ASP A 30 -6.84 10.20 9.92
C ASP A 30 -5.89 9.95 8.73
N GLU A 31 -4.64 9.59 9.02
CA GLU A 31 -3.61 9.44 8.01
C GLU A 31 -2.57 8.37 8.37
N LEU A 32 -1.95 7.80 7.35
CA LEU A 32 -0.82 6.89 7.52
C LEU A 32 0.25 7.11 6.45
N SER A 33 1.45 6.65 6.78
CA SER A 33 2.49 6.42 5.79
C SER A 33 3.14 5.05 5.98
N VAL A 34 3.48 4.41 4.87
CA VAL A 34 4.30 3.19 4.84
C VAL A 34 5.53 3.49 4.01
N SER A 35 6.70 3.26 4.59
CA SER A 35 7.98 3.47 3.94
C SER A 35 8.77 2.17 3.96
N LEU A 36 9.24 1.73 2.80
CA LEU A 36 10.02 0.50 2.68
C LEU A 36 11.14 0.62 1.66
N ARG A 37 12.23 -0.09 1.91
CA ARG A 37 13.30 -0.31 0.94
C ARG A 37 13.23 -1.72 0.41
N MET A 38 13.20 -1.87 -0.91
CA MET A 38 13.12 -3.18 -1.54
C MET A 38 14.00 -3.31 -2.77
N ARG A 39 14.37 -4.56 -3.09
CA ARG A 39 15.08 -4.94 -4.30
C ARG A 39 14.44 -6.19 -4.88
N LEU A 40 13.71 -6.01 -5.97
CA LEU A 40 13.00 -7.12 -6.63
C LEU A 40 14.00 -8.09 -7.29
N LYS A 41 13.79 -9.39 -7.14
CA LYS A 41 14.66 -10.44 -7.70
C LYS A 41 14.11 -11.10 -8.96
N SER A 42 12.79 -11.14 -9.09
CA SER A 42 12.08 -11.68 -10.25
C SER A 42 10.74 -10.99 -10.39
N HIS A 43 10.16 -11.06 -11.59
CA HIS A 43 8.76 -10.74 -11.79
C HIS A 43 7.92 -11.99 -11.55
N HIS A 44 6.77 -11.81 -10.92
CA HIS A 44 5.78 -12.87 -10.78
C HIS A 44 4.85 -12.86 -11.99
N SER A 45 4.41 -14.04 -12.46
CA SER A 45 3.51 -14.15 -13.62
C SER A 45 2.08 -13.71 -13.31
N GLY A 46 1.69 -13.77 -12.03
CA GLY A 46 0.47 -13.17 -11.50
C GLY A 46 0.75 -11.88 -10.73
N TRP A 47 -0.30 -11.31 -10.15
CA TRP A 47 -0.19 -10.19 -9.22
C TRP A 47 0.60 -10.60 -7.97
N ALA A 48 1.29 -9.64 -7.35
CA ALA A 48 2.02 -9.87 -6.11
C ALA A 48 1.78 -8.74 -5.10
N GLY A 49 1.49 -9.08 -3.85
CA GLY A 49 1.40 -8.11 -2.75
C GLY A 49 2.77 -7.75 -2.20
N ILE A 50 3.03 -6.46 -1.97
CA ILE A 50 4.17 -5.98 -1.19
C ILE A 50 3.76 -5.88 0.28
N PHE A 51 2.64 -5.21 0.55
CA PHE A 51 1.99 -5.20 1.86
C PHE A 51 0.50 -4.98 1.68
N GLN A 52 -0.28 -5.45 2.65
CA GLN A 52 -1.68 -5.08 2.82
C GLN A 52 -2.09 -5.21 4.29
N LYS A 53 -3.01 -4.36 4.73
CA LYS A 53 -3.80 -4.58 5.96
C LYS A 53 -5.25 -4.86 5.57
N GLY A 54 -5.80 -5.94 6.12
CA GLY A 54 -7.13 -6.46 5.81
C GLY A 54 -7.09 -7.76 4.98
N ILE A 55 -8.28 -8.34 4.81
CA ILE A 55 -8.49 -9.61 4.11
C ILE A 55 -9.01 -9.39 2.69
N GLU A 56 -8.43 -10.12 1.74
CA GLU A 56 -9.00 -10.33 0.42
C GLU A 56 -9.78 -11.65 0.39
N THR A 57 -11.11 -11.57 0.47
CA THR A 57 -11.99 -12.72 0.18
C THR A 57 -12.80 -12.46 -1.08
N GLU A 58 -13.42 -13.49 -1.63
CA GLU A 58 -14.28 -13.34 -2.80
C GLU A 58 -15.40 -12.31 -2.51
N GLY A 59 -15.38 -11.20 -3.24
CA GLY A 59 -16.30 -10.08 -3.06
C GLY A 59 -15.91 -9.04 -1.99
N ASN A 60 -14.82 -9.24 -1.24
CA ASN A 60 -14.32 -8.27 -0.25
C ASN A 60 -12.84 -7.95 -0.43
N PHE A 61 -12.53 -6.68 -0.66
CA PHE A 61 -11.17 -6.17 -0.85
C PHE A 61 -10.82 -5.14 0.23
N ASN A 62 -10.81 -5.55 1.49
CA ASN A 62 -10.36 -4.67 2.57
C ASN A 62 -8.83 -4.58 2.50
N ARG A 63 -8.31 -3.44 2.01
CA ARG A 63 -6.90 -3.26 1.65
C ARG A 63 -6.40 -1.87 2.07
N THR A 64 -6.61 -1.47 3.33
CA THR A 64 -6.17 -0.14 3.79
C THR A 64 -5.04 -0.23 4.83
N PRO A 65 -3.78 0.07 4.45
CA PRO A 65 -3.31 0.35 3.09
C PRO A 65 -2.96 -0.94 2.34
N GLY A 66 -2.82 -0.84 1.01
CA GLY A 66 -2.39 -1.94 0.16
C GLY A 66 -1.45 -1.48 -0.95
N LEU A 67 -0.38 -2.21 -1.19
CA LEU A 67 0.52 -1.99 -2.32
C LEU A 67 0.79 -3.32 -3.02
N PHE A 68 0.47 -3.35 -4.30
CA PHE A 68 0.61 -4.53 -5.14
C PHE A 68 1.50 -4.24 -6.35
N LEU A 69 1.88 -5.33 -7.03
CA LEU A 69 2.65 -5.34 -8.26
C LEU A 69 1.83 -6.03 -9.34
N PHE A 70 1.79 -5.42 -10.52
CA PHE A 70 1.25 -6.08 -11.71
C PHE A 70 2.04 -7.33 -12.05
N ALA A 71 1.30 -8.29 -12.63
CA ALA A 71 1.85 -9.42 -13.33
C ALA A 71 2.91 -9.00 -14.37
N ASN A 72 3.99 -9.78 -14.44
CA ASN A 72 5.06 -9.76 -15.44
C ASN A 72 5.99 -8.54 -15.46
N ASN A 73 5.54 -7.35 -15.07
CA ASN A 73 6.35 -6.13 -15.15
C ASN A 73 6.47 -5.36 -13.82
N SER A 74 5.75 -5.79 -12.79
CA SER A 74 5.85 -5.20 -11.45
C SER A 74 5.68 -3.67 -11.44
N ARG A 75 4.76 -3.14 -12.25
CA ARG A 75 4.24 -1.78 -12.04
C ARG A 75 3.57 -1.71 -10.67
N LEU A 76 3.76 -0.60 -9.96
CA LEU A 76 3.13 -0.43 -8.65
C LEU A 76 1.63 -0.22 -8.83
N HIS A 77 0.87 -0.82 -7.93
CA HIS A 77 -0.59 -0.77 -7.88
C HIS A 77 -1.04 -0.47 -6.45
N PRO A 78 -0.97 0.80 -6.03
CA PRO A 78 -1.36 1.23 -4.69
C PRO A 78 -2.89 1.28 -4.57
N ARG A 79 -3.41 0.70 -3.48
CA ARG A 79 -4.84 0.57 -3.21
C ARG A 79 -5.18 0.90 -1.77
N PHE A 80 -6.43 1.33 -1.59
CA PHE A 80 -7.09 1.48 -0.30
C PHE A 80 -8.59 1.25 -0.43
N THR A 81 -9.24 1.07 0.71
CA THR A 81 -10.68 0.93 0.84
C THR A 81 -11.30 2.27 1.21
N GLY A 82 -12.25 2.74 0.41
CA GLY A 82 -13.13 3.85 0.73
C GLY A 82 -14.58 3.37 0.91
N ASN A 83 -15.43 4.21 1.50
CA ASN A 83 -16.86 3.89 1.63
C ASN A 83 -17.63 3.83 0.28
N TRP A 84 -17.02 4.27 -0.82
CA TRP A 84 -17.59 4.23 -2.17
C TRP A 84 -17.00 3.13 -3.06
N ASN A 85 -15.76 2.70 -2.79
CA ASN A 85 -15.03 1.72 -3.58
C ASN A 85 -13.99 1.05 -2.68
N ASN A 86 -14.07 -0.27 -2.54
CA ASN A 86 -13.12 -1.04 -1.73
C ASN A 86 -11.76 -1.26 -2.42
N ASN A 87 -11.65 -0.94 -3.71
CA ASN A 87 -10.44 -1.02 -4.52
C ASN A 87 -10.03 0.34 -5.09
N ALA A 88 -10.17 1.41 -4.29
CA ALA A 88 -9.76 2.76 -4.67
C ALA A 88 -8.23 2.86 -4.77
N GLY A 89 -7.71 3.78 -5.59
CA GLY A 89 -6.27 3.99 -5.76
C GLY A 89 -5.84 4.12 -7.21
N ILE A 90 -4.54 3.95 -7.47
CA ILE A 90 -3.96 4.19 -8.79
C ILE A 90 -3.86 2.88 -9.55
N GLU A 91 -4.39 2.87 -10.78
CA GLU A 91 -4.40 1.67 -11.60
C GLU A 91 -2.99 1.17 -11.89
N ALA A 92 -2.04 2.01 -12.29
CA ALA A 92 -0.64 1.63 -12.45
C ALA A 92 0.27 2.85 -12.29
N VAL A 93 1.37 2.69 -11.57
CA VAL A 93 2.40 3.74 -11.42
C VAL A 93 3.68 3.27 -12.08
N THR A 94 4.25 4.13 -12.93
CA THR A 94 5.45 3.89 -13.77
C THR A 94 5.30 2.74 -14.79
N ASP A 95 6.37 2.49 -15.55
CA ASP A 95 6.45 1.38 -16.51
C ASP A 95 6.85 0.03 -15.87
N GLY A 96 7.22 0.02 -14.59
CA GLY A 96 7.57 -1.20 -13.85
C GLY A 96 8.89 -1.06 -13.08
N LEU A 97 9.01 -1.79 -11.97
CA LEU A 97 10.25 -1.83 -11.21
C LEU A 97 11.29 -2.73 -11.90
N LEU A 98 12.49 -2.20 -12.13
CA LEU A 98 13.61 -3.01 -12.62
C LEU A 98 14.10 -4.02 -11.58
N LEU A 99 14.49 -5.21 -12.06
CA LEU A 99 15.11 -6.25 -11.24
C LEU A 99 16.49 -5.83 -10.71
N ASN A 100 16.85 -6.35 -9.54
CA ASN A 100 18.12 -6.15 -8.87
C ASN A 100 18.50 -4.70 -8.56
N LYS A 101 17.56 -3.75 -8.70
CA LYS A 101 17.72 -2.34 -8.31
C LYS A 101 17.05 -2.08 -6.97
N TRP A 102 17.72 -1.28 -6.14
CA TRP A 102 17.13 -0.79 -4.88
C TRP A 102 16.15 0.34 -5.15
N TYR A 103 15.00 0.26 -4.50
CA TYR A 103 14.00 1.32 -4.46
C TYR A 103 13.67 1.63 -3.01
N HIS A 104 13.52 2.92 -2.71
CA HIS A 104 12.82 3.39 -1.53
C HIS A 104 11.43 3.83 -1.98
N ILE A 105 10.40 3.17 -1.47
CA ILE A 105 9.00 3.45 -1.82
C ILE A 105 8.32 4.00 -0.57
N THR A 106 7.61 5.12 -0.75
CA THR A 106 6.74 5.68 0.29
C THR A 106 5.32 5.75 -0.24
N TYR A 107 4.40 5.18 0.51
CA TYR A 107 2.96 5.27 0.32
C TYR A 107 2.41 6.17 1.43
N THR A 108 1.61 7.19 1.10
CA THR A 108 0.87 7.98 2.08
C THR A 108 -0.60 7.98 1.73
N LEU A 109 -1.46 8.05 2.75
CA LEU A 109 -2.90 8.16 2.59
C LEU A 109 -3.44 9.04 3.72
N SER A 110 -4.15 10.10 3.35
CA SER A 110 -4.77 11.02 4.29
C SER A 110 -6.24 11.20 3.94
N ASP A 111 -7.14 10.88 4.89
CA ASP A 111 -8.55 11.19 4.74
C ASP A 111 -8.76 12.70 4.79
N ARG A 112 -8.07 13.42 5.69
CA ARG A 112 -8.15 14.87 5.78
C ARG A 112 -7.74 15.58 4.48
N GLU A 113 -6.62 15.20 3.88
CA GLU A 113 -6.18 15.76 2.59
C GLU A 113 -6.95 15.19 1.40
N LYS A 114 -7.75 14.15 1.60
CA LYS A 114 -8.51 13.44 0.55
C LYS A 114 -7.59 12.99 -0.59
N ARG A 115 -6.42 12.45 -0.26
CA ARG A 115 -5.40 12.07 -1.24
C ARG A 115 -4.54 10.90 -0.78
N MET A 116 -4.09 10.11 -1.74
CA MET A 116 -3.01 9.14 -1.61
C MET A 116 -1.84 9.57 -2.48
N ASP A 117 -0.61 9.52 -1.96
CA ASP A 117 0.60 9.86 -2.70
C ASP A 117 1.61 8.71 -2.71
N ILE A 118 2.35 8.59 -3.81
CA ILE A 118 3.42 7.61 -3.99
C ILE A 118 4.71 8.33 -4.33
N TYR A 119 5.76 8.00 -3.56
CA TYR A 119 7.11 8.48 -3.77
C TYR A 119 8.03 7.31 -4.10
N ILE A 120 8.90 7.50 -5.09
CA ILE A 120 9.96 6.55 -5.45
C ILE A 120 11.29 7.26 -5.34
N ASN A 121 12.17 6.77 -4.46
CA ASN A 121 13.47 7.37 -4.14
C ASN A 121 13.35 8.85 -3.73
N GLY A 122 12.32 9.17 -2.95
CA GLY A 122 12.02 10.54 -2.49
C GLY A 122 11.34 11.44 -3.52
N VAL A 123 11.12 10.99 -4.76
CA VAL A 123 10.45 11.77 -5.80
C VAL A 123 8.94 11.50 -5.77
N TRP A 124 8.12 12.55 -5.64
CA TRP A 124 6.67 12.47 -5.77
C TRP A 124 6.31 12.02 -7.19
N THR A 125 5.88 10.77 -7.32
CA THR A 125 5.79 10.06 -8.61
C THR A 125 4.36 10.00 -9.12
N ALA A 126 3.38 9.81 -8.23
CA ALA A 126 1.97 9.73 -8.59
C ALA A 126 1.09 10.03 -7.37
N PHE A 127 -0.17 10.38 -7.63
CA PHE A 127 -1.19 10.56 -6.60
C PHE A 127 -2.56 10.10 -7.07
N TYR A 128 -3.45 9.85 -6.11
CA TYR A 128 -4.88 9.63 -6.33
C TYR A 128 -5.66 10.64 -5.49
N ALA A 129 -6.50 11.45 -6.14
CA ALA A 129 -7.40 12.37 -5.46
C ALA A 129 -8.74 11.67 -5.15
N ILE A 130 -9.23 11.84 -3.93
CA ILE A 130 -10.57 11.42 -3.54
C ILE A 130 -11.56 12.52 -3.92
N GLU A 131 -12.48 12.18 -4.81
CA GLU A 131 -13.56 13.06 -5.25
C GLU A 131 -14.76 13.00 -4.29
N ASN A 132 -15.76 13.87 -4.45
CA ASN A 132 -16.94 13.97 -3.57
C ASN A 132 -16.56 14.07 -2.08
N VAL A 133 -15.63 14.96 -1.76
CA VAL A 133 -14.91 15.05 -0.47
C VAL A 133 -15.77 15.15 0.79
N GLN A 134 -17.05 15.54 0.67
CA GLN A 134 -17.99 15.58 1.79
C GLN A 134 -18.60 14.20 2.11
N MET A 135 -18.72 13.32 1.10
CA MET A 135 -19.36 12.01 1.21
C MET A 135 -18.34 10.87 1.27
N HIS A 136 -17.25 11.00 0.52
CA HIS A 136 -16.24 9.96 0.38
C HIS A 136 -15.23 10.03 1.53
N LYS A 137 -15.06 8.89 2.22
CA LYS A 137 -14.14 8.72 3.34
C LYS A 137 -13.32 7.45 3.20
N VAL A 138 -12.05 7.55 3.56
CA VAL A 138 -11.15 6.39 3.70
C VAL A 138 -11.64 5.52 4.86
N LYS A 139 -11.53 4.20 4.69
CA LYS A 139 -11.80 3.21 5.74
C LYS A 139 -10.49 2.55 6.16
N PHE A 140 -9.95 2.94 7.31
CA PHE A 140 -8.65 2.45 7.79
C PHE A 140 -8.70 1.13 8.57
N ASN A 141 -9.77 0.86 9.34
CA ASN A 141 -9.84 -0.27 10.27
C ASN A 141 -11.10 -1.14 10.10
N ASP A 142 -11.69 -1.21 8.91
CA ASP A 142 -12.88 -2.04 8.64
C ASP A 142 -12.50 -3.55 8.61
N GLY A 143 -12.30 -4.12 9.81
CA GLY A 143 -12.07 -5.54 10.07
C GLY A 143 -10.60 -6.00 10.03
N PRO A 144 -10.30 -7.18 10.59
CA PRO A 144 -9.00 -7.84 10.42
C PRO A 144 -8.75 -8.22 8.96
#